data_AF-A0A6Y0F075-F1
#
_entry.id   AF-A0A6Y0F075-F1
#
_cell.length_a   1.000
_cell.length_b   1.000
_cell.length_c   1.000
_cell.angle_alpha   90.00
_cell.angle_beta   90.00
_cell.angle_gamma   90.00
#
_symmetry.space_group_name_H-M   'P 1'
#
loop_
_entity.id
_entity.type
_entity.pdbx_description
1 polymer ?
#
loop_
_entity_poly.entity_id
_entity_poly.type
_entity_poly.pdbx_seq_one_letter_code
_entity_poly.pdbx_strand_id
1 'polypeptide(L)'
;VMINASGVVTFNAAGNYAIRVKLQAGRTGASGTSILLSRVLLAGAQFGSPAVAKLASTDVTVPIESRVVVNAAAGQTFTVEIMRDAAGSNFGGLYPQAATVTSWGVAPSALLVISRLEGV
;
A
#
# COMPACT_ATOMS: atom_id res chain seq x y z
N VAL A 1 -2.30 16.42 -9.04
CA VAL A 1 -1.81 15.03 -8.95
C VAL A 1 -2.72 14.19 -9.83
N MET A 2 -2.16 13.24 -10.58
CA MET A 2 -2.93 12.28 -11.39
C MET A 2 -2.47 10.86 -11.08
N ILE A 3 -3.34 9.87 -11.29
CA ILE A 3 -2.99 8.44 -11.23
C ILE A 3 -3.42 7.79 -12.55
N ASN A 4 -2.57 6.94 -13.11
CA ASN A 4 -2.88 6.19 -14.33
C ASN A 4 -3.40 4.77 -14.04
N ALA A 5 -3.81 4.05 -15.08
CA ALA A 5 -4.34 2.69 -14.96
C ALA A 5 -3.33 1.67 -14.39
N SER A 6 -2.03 1.94 -14.51
CA SER A 6 -0.96 1.12 -13.93
C SER A 6 -0.67 1.47 -12.46
N GLY A 7 -1.42 2.39 -11.84
CA GLY A 7 -1.23 2.82 -10.46
C GLY A 7 -0.04 3.78 -10.27
N VAL A 8 0.51 4.34 -11.35
CA VAL A 8 1.57 5.35 -11.26
C VAL A 8 0.93 6.69 -10.96
N VAL A 9 1.33 7.27 -9.83
CA VAL A 9 0.98 8.64 -9.45
C VAL A 9 1.98 9.59 -10.08
N THR A 10 1.51 10.65 -10.73
CA THR A 10 2.34 11.75 -11.22
C THR A 10 1.97 13.04 -10.48
N PHE A 11 2.98 13.72 -9.94
CA PHE A 11 2.80 15.04 -9.34
C PHE A 11 2.76 16.09 -10.45
N ASN A 12 1.62 16.76 -10.63
CA ASN A 12 1.47 17.76 -11.71
C ASN A 12 2.01 19.15 -11.32
N ALA A 13 2.36 19.35 -10.05
CA ALA A 13 2.89 20.59 -9.52
C ALA A 13 3.92 20.27 -8.45
N ALA A 14 4.98 21.09 -8.38
CA ALA A 14 5.98 20.96 -7.34
C ALA A 14 5.39 21.32 -5.97
N GLY A 15 5.88 20.69 -4.90
CA GLY A 15 5.44 20.98 -3.54
C GLY A 15 5.67 19.83 -2.56
N ASN A 16 5.29 20.07 -1.31
CA ASN A 16 5.31 19.06 -0.26
C ASN A 16 3.99 18.27 -0.26
N TYR A 17 4.08 16.95 -0.25
CA TYR A 17 2.92 16.06 -0.22
C TYR A 17 3.04 15.06 0.93
N ALA A 18 2.01 14.98 1.77
CA ALA A 18 1.84 13.91 2.73
C ALA A 18 1.07 12.77 2.08
N ILE A 19 1.65 11.58 2.07
CA ILE A 19 1.11 10.40 1.41
C ILE A 19 0.90 9.31 2.44
N ARG A 20 -0.32 8.77 2.49
CA ARG A 20 -0.67 7.59 3.28
C ARG A 20 -1.05 6.47 2.34
N VAL A 21 -0.36 5.34 2.50
CA VAL A 21 -0.70 4.07 1.87
C VAL A 21 -1.16 3.13 2.98
N LYS A 22 -2.28 2.45 2.76
CA LYS A 22 -2.71 1.34 3.59
C LYS A 22 -3.01 0.15 2.68
N LEU A 23 -2.48 -1.01 3.02
CA LEU A 23 -2.72 -2.27 2.34
C LEU A 23 -3.28 -3.28 3.35
N GLN A 24 -4.24 -4.09 2.94
CA GLN A 24 -4.81 -5.16 3.78
C GLN A 24 -4.25 -6.50 3.33
N ALA A 25 -3.13 -6.91 3.92
CA ALA A 25 -2.53 -8.20 3.64
C ALA A 25 -3.32 -9.30 4.35
N GLY A 26 -3.87 -10.26 3.63
CA GLY A 26 -4.72 -11.27 4.24
C GLY A 26 -4.69 -12.61 3.52
N ARG A 27 -5.36 -13.57 4.14
CA ARG A 27 -5.68 -14.88 3.54
C ARG A 27 -6.87 -15.51 4.27
N THR A 28 -7.54 -16.42 3.59
CA THR A 28 -8.57 -17.29 4.16
C THR A 28 -8.33 -18.72 3.67
N GLY A 29 -8.01 -19.62 4.59
CA GLY A 29 -7.55 -20.98 4.31
C GLY A 29 -6.03 -21.14 4.19
N ALA A 30 -5.64 -22.30 3.68
CA ALA A 30 -4.27 -22.83 3.55
C ALA A 30 -3.46 -22.88 4.85
N SER A 31 -2.39 -23.67 4.85
CA SER A 31 -1.37 -23.74 5.91
C SER A 31 -0.07 -23.07 5.43
N GLY A 32 0.95 -23.03 6.30
CA GLY A 32 2.23 -22.37 5.99
C GLY A 32 2.24 -20.89 6.35
N THR A 33 3.37 -20.22 6.10
CA THR A 33 3.54 -18.77 6.33
C THR A 33 3.72 -18.05 5.02
N SER A 34 2.83 -17.11 4.72
CA SER A 34 2.96 -16.23 3.56
C SER A 34 3.69 -14.96 3.98
N ILE A 35 4.58 -14.44 3.14
CA ILE A 35 5.32 -13.21 3.44
C ILE A 35 5.04 -12.22 2.32
N LEU A 36 4.37 -11.13 2.68
CA LEU A 36 4.08 -10.02 1.78
C LEU A 36 4.92 -8.82 2.19
N LEU A 37 5.65 -8.25 1.24
CA LEU A 37 6.37 -7.01 1.42
C LEU A 37 5.74 -5.92 0.57
N SER A 38 5.85 -4.68 1.04
CA SER A 38 5.54 -3.51 0.23
C SER A 38 6.60 -2.44 0.39
N ARG A 39 6.84 -1.69 -0.67
CA ARG A 39 7.69 -0.50 -0.63
C ARG A 39 7.05 0.61 -1.44
N VAL A 40 7.39 1.85 -1.08
CA VAL A 40 7.05 3.03 -1.88
C VAL A 40 8.27 3.47 -2.67
N LEU A 41 8.04 3.92 -3.89
CA LEU A 41 9.09 4.42 -4.77
C LEU A 41 8.77 5.86 -5.13
N LEU A 42 9.78 6.70 -5.15
CA LEU A 42 9.74 8.07 -5.67
C LEU A 42 10.75 8.16 -6.80
N ALA A 43 10.29 8.55 -8.00
CA ALA A 43 11.10 8.53 -9.23
C ALA A 43 11.78 7.17 -9.50
N GLY A 44 11.12 6.06 -9.18
CA GLY A 44 11.64 4.70 -9.38
C GLY A 44 12.66 4.22 -8.33
N ALA A 45 13.08 5.08 -7.40
CA ALA A 45 13.95 4.69 -6.28
C ALA A 45 13.10 4.43 -5.03
N GLN A 46 13.46 3.41 -4.25
CA GLN A 46 12.80 3.16 -2.97
C GLN A 46 12.94 4.37 -2.05
N PHE A 47 11.82 4.78 -1.45
CA PHE A 47 11.77 5.90 -0.52
C PHE A 47 11.32 5.41 0.86
N GLY A 48 12.16 5.60 1.88
CA GLY A 48 11.92 5.07 3.21
C GLY A 48 12.10 3.54 3.32
N SER A 49 11.60 2.97 4.41
CA SER A 49 11.73 1.55 4.73
C SER A 49 10.61 0.71 4.08
N PRO A 50 10.90 -0.51 3.62
CA PRO A 50 9.86 -1.44 3.22
C PRO A 50 9.10 -1.92 4.46
N ALA A 51 7.86 -2.36 4.25
CA ALA A 51 7.04 -2.98 5.28
C ALA A 51 6.78 -4.45 4.94
N VAL A 52 6.47 -5.25 5.96
CA VAL A 52 6.23 -6.68 5.82
C VAL A 52 5.00 -7.11 6.63
N ALA A 53 4.22 -8.03 6.06
CA ALA A 53 3.21 -8.81 6.77
C ALA A 53 3.53 -10.30 6.63
N LYS A 54 3.61 -11.00 7.76
CA LYS A 54 3.71 -12.47 7.80
C LYS A 54 2.35 -13.05 8.17
N LEU A 55 1.77 -13.80 7.25
CA LEU A 55 0.47 -14.44 7.42
C LEU A 55 0.70 -15.90 7.85
N ALA A 56 0.76 -16.12 9.16
CA ALA A 56 1.04 -17.44 9.74
C ALA A 56 -0.24 -18.24 10.10
N SER A 57 -1.38 -17.57 10.25
CA SER A 57 -2.68 -18.19 10.53
C SER A 57 -3.44 -18.48 9.25
N THR A 58 -4.28 -19.52 9.27
CA THR A 58 -5.16 -19.92 8.17
C THR A 58 -6.20 -18.86 7.85
N ASP A 59 -6.61 -18.05 8.82
CA ASP A 59 -7.46 -16.89 8.62
C ASP A 59 -6.85 -15.70 9.35
N VAL A 60 -6.43 -14.69 8.59
CA VAL A 60 -5.78 -13.50 9.13
C VAL A 60 -5.84 -12.34 8.13
N THR A 61 -6.00 -11.15 8.68
CA THR A 61 -5.78 -9.89 7.98
C THR A 61 -4.83 -9.01 8.80
N VAL A 62 -3.75 -8.54 8.19
CA VAL A 62 -2.74 -7.67 8.76
C VAL A 62 -2.68 -6.36 7.96
N PRO A 63 -2.97 -5.21 8.57
CA PRO A 63 -2.81 -3.93 7.89
C PRO A 63 -1.32 -3.58 7.76
N ILE A 64 -0.91 -3.19 6.56
CA ILE A 64 0.37 -2.54 6.31
C ILE A 64 0.10 -1.05 6.10
N GLU A 65 0.79 -0.18 6.84
CA GLU A 65 0.67 1.27 6.68
C GLU A 65 2.03 1.91 6.37
N SER A 66 2.08 2.73 5.33
CA SER A 66 3.23 3.58 5.01
C SER A 66 2.77 5.03 5.00
N ARG A 67 3.52 5.89 5.68
CA ARG A 67 3.28 7.34 5.72
C ARG A 67 4.59 8.03 5.37
N VAL A 68 4.57 8.83 4.31
CA VAL A 68 5.75 9.56 3.85
C VAL A 68 5.38 10.99 3.52
N VAL A 69 6.33 11.90 3.75
CA VAL A 69 6.26 13.27 3.24
C VAL A 69 7.32 13.40 2.16
N VAL A 70 6.92 13.84 0.97
CA VAL A 70 7.83 14.02 -0.17
C VAL A 70 7.81 15.46 -0.62
N ASN A 71 8.98 16.00 -0.93
CA ASN A 71 9.11 17.23 -1.72
C ASN A 71 9.19 16.80 -3.19
N ALA A 72 8.07 16.90 -3.91
CA ALA A 72 7.97 16.42 -5.27
C ALA A 72 8.20 17.56 -6.28
N ALA A 73 8.88 17.24 -7.38
CA ALA A 73 8.90 18.08 -8.57
C ALA A 73 7.71 17.77 -9.49
N ALA A 74 7.34 18.71 -10.35
CA ALA A 74 6.34 18.46 -11.39
C ALA A 74 6.86 17.38 -12.37
N GLY A 75 6.00 16.42 -12.72
CA GLY A 75 6.33 15.25 -13.53
C GLY A 75 6.94 14.08 -12.75
N GLN A 76 7.34 14.27 -11.49
CA GLN A 76 7.88 13.18 -10.67
C GLN A 76 6.81 12.13 -10.39
N THR A 77 7.23 10.87 -10.31
CA THR A 77 6.33 9.73 -10.12
C THR A 77 6.43 9.13 -8.72
N PHE A 78 5.31 8.61 -8.24
CA PHE A 78 5.21 7.79 -7.03
C PHE A 78 4.50 6.48 -7.35
N THR A 79 5.04 5.37 -6.86
CA THR A 79 4.44 4.04 -7.00
C THR A 79 4.53 3.28 -5.68
N VAL A 80 3.62 2.31 -5.51
CA VAL A 80 3.68 1.32 -4.45
C VAL A 80 3.91 -0.02 -5.11
N GLU A 81 4.97 -0.72 -4.72
CA GLU A 81 5.23 -2.08 -5.16
C GLU A 81 4.90 -3.05 -4.03
N ILE A 82 4.30 -4.18 -4.41
CA ILE A 82 3.93 -5.27 -3.51
C ILE A 82 4.62 -6.52 -4.03
N MET A 83 5.28 -7.25 -3.14
CA MET A 83 6.02 -8.45 -3.45
C MET A 83 5.57 -9.59 -2.55
N ARG A 84 5.38 -10.78 -3.14
CA ARG A 84 5.35 -12.04 -2.41
C ARG A 84 6.76 -12.58 -2.33
N ASP A 85 7.26 -12.82 -1.12
CA ASP A 85 8.59 -13.40 -0.92
C ASP A 85 8.57 -14.90 -1.27
N ALA A 86 9.59 -15.36 -1.99
CA ALA A 86 9.72 -16.76 -2.39
C ALA A 86 9.99 -17.71 -1.22
N ALA A 87 10.45 -17.20 -0.07
CA ALA A 87 10.59 -17.98 1.16
C ALA A 87 9.24 -18.27 1.84
N GLY A 88 8.17 -17.61 1.41
CA GLY A 88 6.81 -17.82 1.92
C GLY A 88 5.96 -18.73 1.05
N SER A 89 4.85 -19.20 1.61
CA SER A 89 3.82 -19.92 0.87
C SER A 89 3.12 -18.97 -0.13
N ASN A 90 2.90 -19.47 -1.35
CA ASN A 90 2.19 -18.73 -2.40
C ASN A 90 0.67 -18.75 -2.20
N PHE A 91 0.20 -18.28 -1.04
CA PHE A 91 -1.21 -18.22 -0.71
C PHE A 91 -1.52 -16.97 0.10
N GLY A 92 -2.53 -16.20 -0.29
CA GLY A 92 -2.80 -14.88 0.28
C GLY A 92 -2.34 -13.73 -0.63
N GLY A 93 -2.49 -12.51 -0.16
CA GLY A 93 -2.39 -11.32 -0.99
C GLY A 93 -3.06 -10.12 -0.34
N LEU A 94 -3.48 -9.15 -1.15
CA LEU A 94 -4.29 -8.03 -0.66
C LEU A 94 -5.76 -8.36 -0.78
N TYR A 95 -6.50 -8.31 0.34
CA TYR A 95 -7.91 -8.66 0.38
C TYR A 95 -8.75 -7.53 0.95
N PRO A 96 -9.89 -7.20 0.32
CA PRO A 96 -10.91 -6.41 0.97
C PRO A 96 -11.62 -7.25 2.04
N GLN A 97 -12.10 -6.61 3.09
CA GLN A 97 -12.91 -7.25 4.13
C GLN A 97 -14.26 -6.55 4.21
N ALA A 98 -15.33 -7.25 3.84
CA ALA A 98 -16.69 -6.79 4.10
C ALA A 98 -17.02 -6.96 5.59
N ALA A 99 -17.63 -5.94 6.19
CA ALA A 99 -18.17 -6.07 7.53
C ALA A 99 -19.42 -6.95 7.50
N THR A 100 -19.58 -7.83 8.49
CA THR A 100 -20.84 -8.59 8.67
C THR A 100 -22.02 -7.65 8.94
N VAL A 101 -21.78 -6.56 9.65
CA VAL A 101 -22.76 -5.48 9.84
C VAL A 101 -22.74 -4.58 8.60
N THR A 102 -23.78 -4.65 7.78
CA THR A 102 -23.84 -4.02 6.45
C THR A 102 -23.68 -2.50 6.46
N SER A 103 -24.00 -1.82 7.57
CA SER A 103 -23.84 -0.36 7.70
C SER A 103 -22.38 0.12 7.76
N TRP A 104 -21.42 -0.78 8.00
CA TRP A 104 -19.99 -0.45 8.06
C TRP A 104 -19.26 -0.59 6.71
N GLY A 105 -19.90 -1.19 5.71
CA GLY A 105 -19.36 -1.32 4.35
C GLY A 105 -18.18 -2.29 4.23
N VAL A 106 -17.23 -1.95 3.35
CA VAL A 106 -16.09 -2.81 2.98
C VAL A 106 -14.78 -2.06 3.28
N ALA A 107 -13.91 -2.66 4.08
CA ALA A 107 -12.52 -2.21 4.17
C ALA A 107 -11.82 -2.58 2.85
N PRO A 108 -11.25 -1.61 2.10
CA PRO A 108 -10.67 -1.88 0.80
C PRO A 108 -9.35 -2.65 0.95
N SER A 109 -8.95 -3.40 -0.09
CA SER A 109 -7.67 -4.10 -0.15
C SER A 109 -6.47 -3.13 -0.12
N ALA A 110 -6.66 -1.92 -0.65
CA ALA A 110 -5.68 -0.85 -0.64
C ALA A 110 -6.37 0.53 -0.53
N LEU A 111 -5.70 1.48 0.10
CA LEU A 111 -6.08 2.88 0.20
C LEU A 111 -4.84 3.74 -0.05
N LEU A 112 -4.98 4.75 -0.92
CA LEU A 112 -4.00 5.78 -1.15
C LEU A 112 -4.64 7.15 -0.87
N VAL A 113 -4.03 7.91 0.02
CA VAL A 113 -4.41 9.30 0.29
C VAL A 113 -3.20 10.18 0.05
N ILE A 114 -3.38 11.25 -0.73
CA ILE A 114 -2.33 12.23 -1.02
C ILE A 114 -2.88 13.60 -0.69
N SER A 115 -2.23 14.28 0.24
CA SER A 115 -2.55 15.65 0.64
C SER A 115 -1.38 16.55 0.29
N ARG A 116 -1.64 17.62 -0.46
CA ARG A 116 -0.64 18.69 -0.63
C ARG A 116 -0.58 19.51 0.65
N LEU A 117 0.63 19.81 1.11
CA LEU A 117 0.88 20.67 2.25
C LEU A 117 1.15 22.07 1.72
N GLU A 118 0.31 23.03 2.10
CA GLU A 118 0.54 24.44 1.81
C GLU A 118 1.36 25.07 2.95
N GLY A 119 2.22 26.03 2.61
CA GLY A 119 2.92 26.84 3.60
C GLY A 119 1.92 27.70 4.37
N VAL A 120 2.21 27.94 5.65
CA VAL A 120 1.49 28.95 6.46
C VAL A 120 1.94 30.34 6.05
#